data_AF-A0A9D0XM24-F1
#
_entry.id   AF-A0A9D0XM24-F1
#
_cell.length_a   1.000
_cell.length_b   1.000
_cell.length_c   1.000
_cell.angle_alpha   90.00
_cell.angle_beta   90.00
_cell.angle_gamma   90.00
#
_symmetry.space_group_name_H-M   'P 1'
#
loop_
_entity.id
_entity.type
_entity.pdbx_description
1 polymer ?
#
loop_
_entity_poly.entity_id
_entity_poly.type
_entity_poly.pdbx_seq_one_letter_code
_entity_poly.pdbx_strand_id
1 'polypeptide(L)'
;MKRNLLIAVLALFCFQSFTAIAQKPHNLTNQHLNLLTRYYDLSIQDIAGAVLSHKHISRTSGVYHFYYNQSYQGIQIHQAVADIHILPDGKVLSHH
;
A
#
# COMPACT_ATOMS: atom_id res chain seq x y z
N MET A 1 -34.45 -16.82 -30.33
CA MET A 1 -33.35 -17.35 -29.47
C MET A 1 -32.07 -16.52 -29.54
N LYS A 2 -31.58 -16.13 -30.73
CA LYS A 2 -30.29 -15.38 -30.88
C LYS A 2 -30.29 -13.97 -30.25
N ARG A 3 -31.42 -13.26 -30.25
CA ARG A 3 -31.55 -11.90 -29.66
C ARG A 3 -31.45 -11.90 -28.12
N ASN A 4 -32.07 -12.88 -27.47
CA ASN A 4 -32.05 -13.01 -26.01
C ASN A 4 -30.67 -13.52 -25.53
N LEU A 5 -29.99 -14.33 -26.36
CA LEU A 5 -28.61 -14.75 -26.12
C LEU A 5 -27.64 -13.55 -26.19
N LEU A 6 -27.83 -12.65 -27.16
CA LEU A 6 -27.00 -11.45 -27.29
C LEU A 6 -27.13 -10.50 -26.09
N ILE A 7 -28.36 -10.33 -25.57
CA ILE A 7 -28.64 -9.52 -24.37
C ILE A 7 -28.01 -10.16 -23.13
N ALA A 8 -28.08 -11.49 -22.99
CA ALA A 8 -27.46 -12.21 -21.89
C ALA A 8 -25.93 -12.09 -21.91
N VAL A 9 -25.30 -12.14 -23.09
CA VAL A 9 -23.85 -11.96 -23.25
C VAL A 9 -23.42 -10.53 -22.94
N LEU A 10 -24.18 -9.51 -23.35
CA LEU A 10 -23.89 -8.11 -23.00
C LEU A 10 -24.01 -7.85 -21.50
N ALA A 11 -25.04 -8.42 -20.85
CA ALA A 11 -25.25 -8.28 -19.41
C ALA A 11 -24.11 -8.92 -18.60
N LEU A 12 -23.56 -10.04 -19.06
CA LEU A 12 -22.44 -10.72 -18.41
C LEU A 12 -21.14 -9.91 -18.47
N PHE A 13 -20.93 -9.11 -19.52
CA PHE A 13 -19.76 -8.23 -19.65
C PHE A 13 -19.84 -6.99 -18.75
N CYS A 14 -21.03 -6.44 -18.50
CA CYS A 14 -21.19 -5.26 -17.64
C CYS A 14 -20.95 -5.55 -16.14
N PHE A 15 -21.07 -6.80 -15.69
CA PHE A 15 -20.88 -7.16 -14.28
C PHE A 15 -19.40 -7.29 -13.86
N GLN A 16 -18.46 -7.34 -14.81
CA GLN A 16 -17.04 -7.58 -14.52
C GLN A 16 -16.27 -6.29 -14.16
N SER A 17 -16.86 -5.11 -14.33
CA SER A 17 -16.13 -3.83 -14.17
C SER A 17 -16.01 -3.32 -12.73
N PHE A 18 -16.65 -3.98 -11.75
CA PHE A 18 -16.76 -3.44 -10.37
C PHE A 18 -15.70 -3.95 -9.38
N THR A 19 -14.80 -4.86 -9.77
CA THR A 19 -13.82 -5.45 -8.83
C THR A 19 -12.47 -4.72 -8.77
N ALA A 20 -12.25 -3.68 -9.58
CA ALA A 20 -10.92 -3.07 -9.76
C ALA A 20 -10.53 -1.97 -8.74
N ILE A 21 -11.39 -1.58 -7.79
CA ILE A 21 -11.16 -0.36 -6.98
C ILE A 21 -10.55 -0.65 -5.58
N ALA A 22 -10.43 -1.91 -5.16
CA ALA A 22 -10.00 -2.25 -3.79
C ALA A 22 -8.47 -2.30 -3.55
N GLN A 23 -7.63 -2.28 -4.60
CA GLN A 23 -6.19 -2.64 -4.47
C GLN A 23 -5.21 -1.47 -4.24
N LYS A 24 -5.68 -0.21 -4.26
CA LYS A 24 -4.78 0.96 -4.16
C LYS A 24 -3.90 1.03 -2.89
N PRO A 25 -4.33 0.62 -1.68
CA PRO A 25 -3.52 0.84 -0.48
C PRO A 25 -2.35 -0.15 -0.30
N HIS A 26 -2.37 -1.33 -0.94
CA HIS A 26 -1.33 -2.35 -0.73
C HIS A 26 -0.07 -2.07 -1.57
N ASN A 27 -0.25 -1.57 -2.80
CA ASN A 27 0.86 -1.28 -3.70
C ASN A 27 1.70 -0.07 -3.27
N LEU A 28 1.12 0.86 -2.50
CA LEU A 28 1.86 1.98 -1.93
C LEU A 28 2.93 1.46 -0.96
N THR A 29 2.60 0.57 -0.04
CA THR A 29 3.51 0.04 1.00
C THR A 29 4.88 -0.40 0.45
N ASN A 30 4.90 -1.22 -0.61
CA ASN A 30 6.13 -1.73 -1.21
C ASN A 30 6.92 -0.65 -1.96
N GLN A 31 6.24 0.31 -2.57
CA GLN A 31 6.92 1.45 -3.22
C GLN A 31 7.65 2.33 -2.21
N HIS A 32 7.11 2.48 -1.00
CA HIS A 32 7.72 3.34 0.02
C HIS A 32 8.91 2.70 0.73
N LEU A 33 8.86 1.39 1.02
CA LEU A 33 10.04 0.68 1.54
C LEU A 33 11.21 0.77 0.55
N ASN A 34 10.93 0.70 -0.76
CA ASN A 34 11.93 0.90 -1.81
C ASN A 34 12.47 2.34 -1.91
N LEU A 35 11.73 3.34 -1.41
CA LEU A 35 12.25 4.72 -1.35
C LEU A 35 13.20 4.87 -0.17
N LEU A 36 12.88 4.27 0.98
CA LEU A 36 13.76 4.26 2.15
C LEU A 36 15.08 3.56 1.87
N THR A 37 15.07 2.43 1.15
CA THR A 37 16.32 1.75 0.77
C THR A 37 17.23 2.64 -0.06
N ARG A 38 16.68 3.44 -0.98
CA ARG A 38 17.47 4.37 -1.79
C ARG A 38 17.97 5.58 -0.99
N TYR A 39 17.14 6.12 -0.11
CA TYR A 39 17.46 7.35 0.61
C TYR A 39 18.54 7.13 1.68
N TYR A 40 18.47 6.00 2.38
CA TYR A 40 19.37 5.64 3.47
C TYR A 40 20.45 4.62 3.07
N ASP A 41 20.57 4.31 1.78
CA ASP A 41 21.49 3.27 1.25
C ASP A 41 21.32 1.92 1.97
N LEU A 42 20.07 1.54 2.25
CA LEU A 42 19.75 0.29 2.93
C LEU A 42 19.71 -0.85 1.92
N SER A 43 20.23 -1.99 2.33
CA SER A 43 20.06 -3.24 1.61
C SER A 43 18.62 -3.75 1.72
N ILE A 44 18.25 -4.69 0.85
CA ILE A 44 16.97 -5.40 0.96
C ILE A 44 16.88 -6.15 2.29
N GLN A 45 18.00 -6.65 2.81
CA GLN A 45 18.06 -7.34 4.09
C GLN A 45 17.69 -6.42 5.26
N ASP A 46 18.06 -5.15 5.21
CA ASP A 46 17.78 -4.19 6.29
C ASP A 46 16.27 -3.91 6.44
N ILE A 47 15.53 -3.94 5.34
CA ILE A 47 14.07 -3.75 5.32
C ILE A 47 13.27 -5.05 5.31
N ALA A 48 13.91 -6.21 5.17
CA ALA A 48 13.23 -7.51 5.13
C ALA A 48 12.42 -7.80 6.40
N GLY A 49 12.81 -7.20 7.51
CA GLY A 49 12.16 -7.31 8.81
C GLY A 49 11.08 -6.26 9.09
N ALA A 50 10.83 -5.33 8.19
CA ALA A 50 9.86 -4.25 8.41
C ALA A 50 8.42 -4.76 8.29
N VAL A 51 7.67 -4.69 9.39
CA VAL A 51 6.27 -5.14 9.46
C VAL A 51 5.37 -3.93 9.62
N LEU A 52 4.44 -3.71 8.68
CA LEU A 52 3.46 -2.63 8.79
C LEU A 52 2.58 -2.87 10.03
N SER A 53 2.72 -2.00 11.03
CA SER A 53 2.00 -2.10 12.30
C SER A 53 0.74 -1.24 12.33
N HIS A 54 0.75 -0.10 11.65
CA HIS A 54 -0.41 0.79 11.57
C HIS A 54 -0.47 1.56 10.26
N LYS A 55 -1.69 1.85 9.80
CA LYS A 55 -1.94 2.76 8.68
C LYS A 55 -3.21 3.57 8.91
N HIS A 56 -3.19 4.85 8.57
CA HIS A 56 -4.41 5.67 8.54
C HIS A 56 -4.28 6.82 7.55
N ILE A 57 -5.43 7.44 7.22
CA ILE A 57 -5.49 8.61 6.36
C ILE A 57 -6.06 9.76 7.19
N SER A 58 -5.35 10.88 7.24
CA SER A 58 -5.83 12.09 7.88
C SER A 58 -7.08 12.60 7.14
N ARG A 59 -8.19 12.77 7.88
CA ARG A 59 -9.44 13.31 7.32
C ARG A 59 -9.30 14.77 6.86
N THR A 60 -8.47 15.54 7.55
CA THR A 60 -8.32 16.97 7.31
C THR A 60 -7.41 17.26 6.12
N SER A 61 -6.30 16.54 5.98
CA SER A 61 -5.29 16.81 4.95
C SER A 61 -5.25 15.77 3.83
N GLY A 62 -5.90 14.61 4.00
CA GLY A 62 -5.78 13.48 3.08
C GLY A 62 -4.41 12.79 3.11
N VAL A 63 -3.51 13.18 4.03
CA VAL A 63 -2.19 12.57 4.17
C VAL A 63 -2.33 11.12 4.63
N TYR A 64 -1.60 10.23 3.99
CA TYR A 64 -1.48 8.83 4.37
C TYR A 64 -0.33 8.67 5.36
N HIS A 65 -0.59 8.00 6.47
CA HIS A 65 0.38 7.68 7.51
C HIS A 65 0.59 6.17 7.58
N PHE A 66 1.84 5.72 7.47
CA PHE A 66 2.24 4.32 7.58
C PHE A 66 3.30 4.18 8.67
N TYR A 67 3.15 3.17 9.52
CA TYR A 67 4.08 2.86 10.61
C TYR A 67 4.54 1.41 10.49
N TYR A 68 5.84 1.19 10.66
CA TYR A 68 6.47 -0.11 10.55
C TYR A 68 7.24 -0.42 11.82
N ASN A 69 7.11 -1.65 12.32
CA ASN A 69 7.97 -2.17 13.38
C ASN A 69 9.05 -3.05 12.76
N GLN A 70 10.29 -2.90 13.20
CA GLN A 70 11.36 -3.80 12.79
C GLN A 70 11.27 -5.13 13.52
N SER A 71 11.57 -6.20 12.80
CA SER A 71 11.77 -7.53 13.35
C SER A 71 13.06 -8.14 12.81
N TYR A 72 13.70 -8.99 13.60
CA TYR A 72 14.84 -9.80 13.17
C TYR A 72 14.55 -11.26 13.50
N GLN A 73 14.57 -12.11 12.48
CA GLN A 73 14.24 -13.55 12.62
C GLN A 73 12.89 -13.80 13.33
N GLY A 74 11.90 -12.94 13.08
CA GLY A 74 10.56 -13.05 13.67
C GLY A 74 10.43 -12.46 15.08
N ILE A 75 11.52 -11.96 15.67
CA ILE A 75 11.51 -11.28 16.97
C ILE A 75 11.37 -9.78 16.73
N GLN A 76 10.33 -9.16 17.28
CA GLN A 76 10.15 -7.73 17.19
C GLN A 76 11.25 -7.00 17.97
N ILE A 77 11.88 -6.01 17.33
CA ILE A 77 12.80 -5.10 17.98
C ILE A 77 11.96 -3.97 18.59
N HIS A 78 12.00 -3.86 19.92
CA HIS A 78 11.25 -2.81 20.62
C HIS A 78 11.83 -1.43 20.30
N GLN A 79 10.96 -0.43 20.15
CA GLN A 79 11.30 0.97 19.83
C GLN A 79 11.98 1.19 18.47
N ALA A 80 12.19 0.15 17.66
CA ALA A 80 12.62 0.26 16.26
C ALA A 80 11.38 0.44 15.36
N VAL A 81 10.86 1.68 15.35
CA VAL A 81 9.68 2.07 14.57
C VAL A 81 10.12 3.04 13.48
N ALA A 82 9.64 2.81 12.25
CA ALA A 82 9.78 3.73 11.14
C ALA A 82 8.41 4.27 10.73
N ASP A 83 8.34 5.52 10.28
CA ASP A 83 7.13 6.13 9.75
C ASP A 83 7.32 6.76 8.39
N ILE A 84 6.24 6.77 7.60
CA ILE A 84 6.21 7.39 6.28
C ILE A 84 4.88 8.12 6.12
N HIS A 85 4.96 9.41 5.80
CA HIS A 85 3.83 10.27 5.51
C HIS A 85 3.81 10.65 4.02
N ILE A 86 2.66 10.46 3.37
CA ILE A 86 2.52 10.64 1.92
C ILE A 86 1.33 11.55 1.62
N LEU A 87 1.53 12.50 0.71
CA LEU A 87 0.50 13.41 0.24
C LEU A 87 -0.55 12.68 -0.63
N PRO A 88 -1.75 13.26 -0.80
CA PRO A 88 -2.78 12.70 -1.69
C PRO A 88 -2.33 12.46 -3.14
N ASP A 89 -1.32 13.20 -3.61
CA ASP A 89 -0.73 13.06 -4.95
C ASP A 89 0.32 11.94 -5.04
N GLY A 90 0.59 11.23 -3.94
CA GLY A 90 1.53 10.13 -3.86
C GLY A 90 2.98 10.54 -3.56
N LYS A 91 3.28 11.82 -3.36
CA LYS A 91 4.63 12.27 -2.98
C LYS A 91 4.88 12.05 -1.49
N VAL A 92 6.11 11.67 -1.14
CA VAL A 92 6.54 11.58 0.25
C VAL A 92 6.59 12.98 0.86
N LEU A 93 5.84 13.19 1.94
CA LEU A 93 5.87 14.39 2.76
C LEU A 93 7.01 14.34 3.77
N SER A 94 7.13 13.22 4.50
CA SER A 94 8.16 12.98 5.50
C SER A 94 8.33 11.48 5.75
N HIS A 95 9.46 11.12 6.36
CA HIS A 95 9.70 9.77 6.87
C HIS A 95 10.71 9.84 8.03
N HIS A 96 10.67 8.87 8.94
CA HIS A 96 11.61 8.69 10.05
C HIS A 96 11.93 7.22 10.27
#